data_AF-A0A7C5LDD0-F1
#
_entry.id   AF-A0A7C5LDD0-F1
#
_cell.length_a   1.000
_cell.length_b   1.000
_cell.length_c   1.000
_cell.angle_alpha   90.00
_cell.angle_beta   90.00
_cell.angle_gamma   90.00
#
_symmetry.space_group_name_H-M   'P 1'
#
loop_
_entity.id
_entity.type
_entity.pdbx_description
1 polymer ?
#
loop_
_entity_poly.entity_id
_entity_poly.type
_entity_poly.pdbx_seq_one_letter_code
_entity_poly.pdbx_strand_id
1 'polypeptide(L)'
;MNKLILINLIFCWNVCAGCGNSVSGRQDGENDGMDSSEDAINEIILLEEEDRGNEDDSGVEFDVTDEDEMPEDAYYEEDGEITYCPVPGDIGQGDHTLSLVFGGMNRSYIVHVPPSYNQTVLTPLVINLHGFTSNASQQVLFSNMNPTADAKGFIVAYPDGYRNSWNAGLCCGTAASMGIDDVGFLKAVVADISSKLCIDRKRVYATGMSNGGYMSHRLGCEASDVFAAVAPVSGAMGISPCAPPRPVPVIGFHGLQDNLVPYSSGRNAINEWRTINGCQDTVTTIQYGESSYCEIYEVCDGGVKVGFCTLDPMGHCWPGGSEALCIALIGPYNDDLNANEVMWDFFSQFSLP
;
A
#
# COMPACT_ATOMS: atom_id res chain seq x y z
N MET A 1 -7.56 20.92 14.75
CA MET A 1 -6.95 19.85 13.92
C MET A 1 -7.95 18.93 13.21
N ASN A 2 -9.27 18.90 13.53
CA ASN A 2 -10.23 17.97 12.89
C ASN A 2 -10.92 18.44 11.58
N LYS A 3 -10.76 19.71 11.14
CA LYS A 3 -11.52 20.21 9.98
C LYS A 3 -10.88 19.90 8.63
N LEU A 4 -9.54 19.90 8.52
CA LEU A 4 -8.85 19.60 7.25
C LEU A 4 -9.01 18.14 6.82
N ILE A 5 -9.00 17.20 7.77
CA ILE A 5 -9.16 15.76 7.51
C ILE A 5 -10.55 15.47 6.94
N LEU A 6 -11.60 16.08 7.50
CA LEU A 6 -12.96 15.94 6.97
C LEU A 6 -13.10 16.51 5.55
N ILE A 7 -12.43 17.63 5.24
CA ILE A 7 -12.52 18.29 3.94
C ILE A 7 -11.88 17.42 2.84
N ASN A 8 -10.70 16.84 3.08
CA ASN A 8 -10.04 15.96 2.10
C ASN A 8 -10.86 14.68 1.82
N LEU A 9 -11.54 14.13 2.84
CA LEU A 9 -12.38 12.95 2.69
C LEU A 9 -13.71 13.22 1.94
N ILE A 10 -14.27 14.44 2.04
CA ILE A 10 -15.44 14.85 1.24
C ILE A 10 -15.07 14.97 -0.25
N PHE A 11 -13.85 15.43 -0.57
CA PHE A 11 -13.35 15.42 -1.94
C PHE A 11 -13.18 13.99 -2.51
N CYS A 12 -12.82 13.01 -1.67
CA CYS A 12 -12.72 11.59 -2.04
C CYS A 12 -14.06 11.04 -2.57
N TRP A 13 -15.20 11.45 -1.98
CA TRP A 13 -16.53 11.04 -2.43
C TRP A 13 -16.85 11.52 -3.86
N ASN A 14 -16.51 12.77 -4.19
CA ASN A 14 -16.81 13.35 -5.51
C ASN A 14 -15.90 12.81 -6.63
N VAL A 15 -14.66 12.42 -6.32
CA VAL A 15 -13.72 11.88 -7.33
C VAL A 15 -13.96 10.38 -7.58
N CYS A 16 -14.25 9.58 -6.54
CA CYS A 16 -14.53 8.16 -6.70
C CYS A 16 -15.89 7.89 -7.38
N ALA A 17 -16.91 8.73 -7.15
CA ALA A 17 -18.22 8.59 -7.81
C ALA A 17 -18.13 8.68 -9.35
N GLY A 18 -17.08 9.32 -9.89
CA GLY A 18 -16.82 9.41 -11.33
C GLY A 18 -16.09 8.20 -11.95
N CYS A 19 -15.49 7.32 -11.13
CA CYS A 19 -14.72 6.17 -11.62
C CYS A 19 -15.60 4.93 -11.92
N GLY A 20 -16.87 4.94 -11.49
CA GLY A 20 -17.78 3.80 -11.58
C GLY A 20 -18.58 3.66 -12.88
N ASN A 21 -18.49 4.60 -13.82
CA ASN A 21 -19.29 4.53 -15.07
C ASN A 21 -18.48 4.98 -16.29
N SER A 22 -17.94 4.01 -17.03
CA SER A 22 -17.61 4.23 -18.44
C SER A 22 -17.92 3.01 -19.30
N VAL A 23 -19.22 2.75 -19.48
CA VAL A 23 -19.70 2.09 -20.70
C VAL A 23 -20.97 2.78 -21.19
N SER A 24 -20.88 3.27 -22.44
CA SER A 24 -21.95 3.71 -23.36
C SER A 24 -22.39 5.18 -23.35
N GLY A 25 -22.40 5.76 -24.57
CA GLY A 25 -23.42 6.73 -24.98
C GLY A 25 -23.00 8.19 -25.08
N ARG A 26 -22.55 8.60 -26.28
CA ARG A 26 -22.61 10.00 -26.75
C ARG A 26 -24.04 10.53 -26.63
N GLN A 27 -24.24 11.69 -26.00
CA GLN A 27 -25.24 12.67 -26.43
C GLN A 27 -24.94 14.06 -25.86
N ASP A 28 -24.97 15.03 -26.77
CA ASP A 28 -24.77 16.45 -26.54
C ASP A 28 -25.92 17.05 -25.71
N GLY A 29 -25.59 18.00 -24.84
CA GLY A 29 -26.58 18.81 -24.11
C GLY A 29 -25.89 19.89 -23.28
N GLU A 30 -26.02 21.13 -23.73
CA GLU A 30 -25.62 22.37 -23.05
C GLU A 30 -26.20 22.45 -21.63
N ASN A 31 -25.40 22.94 -20.68
CA ASN A 31 -25.91 23.66 -19.52
C ASN A 31 -24.87 24.67 -19.02
N ASP A 32 -25.27 25.94 -19.09
CA ASP A 32 -24.62 27.10 -18.51
C ASP A 32 -24.50 26.98 -16.98
N GLY A 33 -23.34 27.40 -16.43
CA GLY A 33 -23.18 27.62 -15.00
C GLY A 33 -21.78 27.31 -14.45
N MET A 34 -20.75 28.01 -14.91
CA MET A 34 -19.43 28.04 -14.26
C MET A 34 -18.92 29.48 -14.23
N ASP A 35 -19.21 30.19 -13.14
CA ASP A 35 -18.54 31.44 -12.80
C ASP A 35 -18.57 31.61 -11.27
N SER A 36 -17.66 30.91 -10.60
CA SER A 36 -17.27 31.15 -9.18
C SER A 36 -16.06 30.33 -8.71
N SER A 37 -15.30 29.68 -9.60
CA SER A 37 -14.15 28.84 -9.23
C SER A 37 -12.77 29.43 -9.55
N GLU A 38 -12.69 30.62 -10.14
CA GLU A 38 -11.40 31.28 -10.42
C GLU A 38 -10.98 32.27 -9.31
N ASP A 39 -11.92 32.80 -8.50
CA ASP A 39 -11.58 33.74 -7.43
C ASP A 39 -11.13 33.07 -6.11
N ALA A 40 -11.32 31.75 -5.97
CA ALA A 40 -10.84 30.99 -4.80
C ALA A 40 -9.39 30.49 -4.94
N ILE A 41 -8.79 30.62 -6.13
CA ILE A 41 -7.43 30.15 -6.43
C ILE A 41 -6.37 31.20 -6.07
N ASN A 42 -6.73 32.49 -6.07
CA ASN A 42 -5.76 33.58 -5.85
C ASN A 42 -5.53 33.98 -4.38
N GLU A 43 -6.37 33.54 -3.42
CA GLU A 43 -6.16 33.85 -1.99
C GLU A 43 -5.34 32.80 -1.21
N ILE A 44 -5.05 31.63 -1.80
CA ILE A 44 -4.20 30.60 -1.15
C ILE A 44 -2.71 30.77 -1.51
N ILE A 45 -2.40 31.45 -2.62
CA ILE A 45 -1.02 31.67 -3.08
C ILE A 45 -0.27 32.73 -2.25
N LEU A 46 -0.96 33.56 -1.45
CA LEU A 46 -0.35 34.68 -0.72
C LEU A 46 -0.03 34.40 0.76
N LEU A 47 -0.18 33.15 1.24
CA LEU A 47 0.11 32.79 2.64
C LEU A 47 1.20 31.72 2.82
N GLU A 48 1.83 31.25 1.73
CA GLU A 48 2.93 30.27 1.80
C GLU A 48 4.31 30.86 1.41
N GLU A 49 4.40 32.16 1.09
CA GLU A 49 5.68 32.81 0.72
C GLU A 49 6.43 33.49 1.89
N GLU A 50 5.92 33.46 3.13
CA GLU A 50 6.56 34.19 4.24
C GLU A 50 7.48 33.37 5.18
N ASP A 51 7.74 32.08 4.91
CA ASP A 51 8.58 31.24 5.80
C ASP A 51 9.82 30.59 5.14
N ARG A 52 10.26 31.08 3.97
CA ARG A 52 11.58 30.69 3.42
C ARG A 52 12.67 31.68 3.79
N GLY A 53 13.12 31.59 5.04
CA GLY A 53 14.33 32.24 5.52
C GLY A 53 15.53 31.29 5.53
N ASN A 54 16.35 31.37 4.46
CA ASN A 54 17.81 31.36 4.51
C ASN A 54 18.55 30.13 5.10
N GLU A 55 18.96 29.19 4.24
CA GLU A 55 20.14 28.34 4.50
C GLU A 55 21.02 28.21 3.25
N ASP A 56 22.32 28.06 3.54
CA ASP A 56 23.49 28.51 2.80
C ASP A 56 23.86 27.58 1.64
N ASP A 57 24.26 28.19 0.53
CA ASP A 57 24.72 27.57 -0.70
C ASP A 57 26.19 27.12 -0.55
N SER A 58 26.39 25.81 -0.44
CA SER A 58 27.69 25.21 -0.76
C SER A 58 27.48 24.06 -1.74
N GLY A 59 27.44 24.43 -3.01
CA GLY A 59 27.42 23.51 -4.14
C GLY A 59 28.56 22.49 -4.08
N VAL A 60 28.17 21.21 -4.14
CA VAL A 60 29.02 20.11 -4.62
C VAL A 60 28.34 19.58 -5.88
N GLU A 61 28.91 19.86 -7.05
CA GLU A 61 28.51 19.24 -8.32
C GLU A 61 28.81 17.75 -8.24
N PHE A 62 27.78 16.91 -8.34
CA PHE A 62 27.94 15.49 -8.65
C PHE A 62 27.49 15.27 -10.09
N ASP A 63 28.48 15.01 -10.94
CA ASP A 63 28.32 14.53 -12.30
C ASP A 63 27.81 13.08 -12.24
N VAL A 64 26.59 12.83 -12.73
CA VAL A 64 26.02 11.48 -12.83
C VAL A 64 25.80 11.17 -14.30
N THR A 65 26.88 10.72 -14.94
CA THR A 65 26.78 9.78 -16.06
C THR A 65 27.18 8.42 -15.52
N ASP A 66 26.22 7.53 -15.31
CA ASP A 66 26.32 6.09 -15.57
C ASP A 66 24.98 5.46 -15.16
N GLU A 67 24.18 5.15 -16.19
CA GLU A 67 23.18 4.09 -16.11
C GLU A 67 23.94 2.76 -16.06
N ASP A 68 23.49 1.82 -15.21
CA ASP A 68 24.05 0.49 -14.98
C ASP A 68 25.15 0.38 -13.89
N GLU A 69 24.76 0.46 -12.61
CA GLU A 69 25.25 -0.45 -11.56
C GLU A 69 24.46 -0.20 -10.25
N MET A 70 23.55 -1.11 -9.91
CA MET A 70 23.10 -1.21 -8.51
C MET A 70 24.31 -1.65 -7.68
N PRO A 71 24.54 -1.05 -6.50
CA PRO A 71 25.73 -1.34 -5.72
C PRO A 71 25.78 -2.83 -5.33
N GLU A 72 26.83 -3.51 -5.79
CA GLU A 72 27.21 -4.90 -5.49
C GLU A 72 27.67 -5.01 -4.03
N ASP A 73 26.73 -4.99 -3.08
CA ASP A 73 27.06 -5.03 -1.66
C ASP A 73 26.66 -6.39 -1.06
N ALA A 74 27.62 -7.32 -1.02
CA ALA A 74 27.85 -8.33 0.04
C ALA A 74 26.75 -9.37 0.37
N TYR A 75 26.90 -10.71 0.37
CA TYR A 75 27.92 -11.70 0.03
C TYR A 75 27.20 -13.08 0.01
N TYR A 76 27.75 -14.06 -0.70
CA TYR A 76 27.27 -15.44 -0.82
C TYR A 76 27.65 -16.33 0.39
N GLU A 77 26.76 -17.25 0.78
CA GLU A 77 27.17 -18.57 1.32
C GLU A 77 26.96 -19.64 0.23
N GLU A 78 27.71 -20.74 0.30
CA GLU A 78 27.88 -21.80 -0.70
C GLU A 78 26.59 -22.43 -1.26
N ASP A 79 25.41 -22.14 -0.67
CA ASP A 79 24.11 -22.70 -1.03
C ASP A 79 23.04 -21.63 -1.38
N GLY A 80 23.42 -20.34 -1.49
CA GLY A 80 22.53 -19.26 -1.97
C GLY A 80 21.52 -18.71 -0.94
N GLU A 81 21.66 -19.07 0.33
CA GLU A 81 20.83 -18.54 1.43
C GLU A 81 21.63 -17.47 2.20
N ILE A 82 21.16 -16.22 2.18
CA ILE A 82 21.76 -15.14 3.00
C ILE A 82 21.38 -15.44 4.45
N THR A 83 22.35 -15.74 5.30
CA THR A 83 22.15 -16.07 6.72
C THR A 83 22.64 -14.97 7.67
N TYR A 84 23.27 -13.92 7.14
CA TYR A 84 23.80 -12.79 7.90
C TYR A 84 23.46 -11.44 7.25
N CYS A 85 23.34 -10.43 8.11
CA CYS A 85 23.03 -9.06 7.72
C CYS A 85 24.27 -8.40 7.08
N PRO A 86 24.19 -7.94 5.83
CA PRO A 86 25.36 -7.43 5.11
C PRO A 86 25.78 -6.02 5.57
N VAL A 87 24.95 -5.32 6.33
CA VAL A 87 25.19 -3.93 6.76
C VAL A 87 24.89 -3.78 8.27
N PRO A 88 25.79 -3.17 9.07
CA PRO A 88 25.42 -2.66 10.38
C PRO A 88 24.33 -1.61 10.14
N GLY A 89 23.11 -1.86 10.64
CA GLY A 89 22.00 -0.97 10.33
C GLY A 89 22.26 0.46 10.83
N ASP A 90 22.20 1.44 9.93
CA ASP A 90 22.42 2.86 10.26
C ASP A 90 21.21 3.49 10.96
N ILE A 91 20.07 2.80 10.97
CA ILE A 91 18.89 3.17 11.77
C ILE A 91 18.52 2.06 12.77
N GLY A 92 18.10 2.48 13.96
CA GLY A 92 17.76 1.61 15.09
C GLY A 92 16.26 1.39 15.26
N GLN A 93 15.86 0.85 16.41
CA GLN A 93 14.46 0.68 16.80
C GLN A 93 13.71 2.03 16.84
N GLY A 94 12.39 2.01 16.61
CA GLY A 94 11.53 3.19 16.62
C GLY A 94 11.11 3.69 15.24
N ASP A 95 10.53 4.89 15.21
CA ASP A 95 10.00 5.52 14.00
C ASP A 95 11.04 6.45 13.34
N HIS A 96 11.21 6.33 12.03
CA HIS A 96 12.14 7.13 11.23
C HIS A 96 11.45 7.66 9.99
N THR A 97 11.68 8.93 9.66
CA THR A 97 11.28 9.50 8.36
C THR A 97 12.51 9.54 7.46
N LEU A 98 12.43 8.85 6.32
CA LEU A 98 13.49 8.74 5.35
C LEU A 98 13.05 9.31 4.01
N SER A 99 14.01 9.56 3.13
CA SER A 99 13.74 10.01 1.76
C SER A 99 14.79 9.49 0.80
N LEU A 100 14.39 9.32 -0.46
CA LEU A 100 15.27 8.92 -1.56
C LEU A 100 14.85 9.66 -2.83
N VAL A 101 15.79 9.81 -3.76
CA VAL A 101 15.49 10.36 -5.09
C VAL A 101 15.10 9.20 -6.00
N PHE A 102 13.91 9.27 -6.61
CA PHE A 102 13.44 8.29 -7.59
C PHE A 102 12.70 8.99 -8.72
N GLY A 103 13.04 8.65 -9.97
CA GLY A 103 12.45 9.29 -11.15
C GLY A 103 12.64 10.81 -11.17
N GLY A 104 13.78 11.30 -10.66
CA GLY A 104 14.08 12.74 -10.54
C GLY A 104 13.31 13.48 -9.45
N MET A 105 12.57 12.78 -8.58
CA MET A 105 11.76 13.38 -7.50
C MET A 105 12.29 12.94 -6.14
N ASN A 106 12.29 13.85 -5.16
CA ASN A 106 12.47 13.47 -3.76
C ASN A 106 11.18 12.81 -3.26
N ARG A 107 11.29 11.55 -2.80
CA ARG A 107 10.16 10.75 -2.29
C ARG A 107 10.44 10.36 -0.84
N SER A 108 9.45 10.54 0.03
CA SER A 108 9.55 10.24 1.47
C SER A 108 8.83 8.97 1.86
N TYR A 109 9.24 8.39 2.98
CA TYR A 109 8.55 7.28 3.63
C TYR A 109 8.85 7.25 5.13
N ILE A 110 7.91 6.73 5.92
CA ILE A 110 8.09 6.46 7.35
C ILE A 110 8.44 4.99 7.52
N VAL A 111 9.40 4.65 8.37
CA VAL A 111 9.71 3.28 8.78
C VAL A 111 9.52 3.15 10.27
N HIS A 112 8.77 2.11 10.67
CA HIS A 112 8.66 1.67 12.04
C HIS A 112 9.48 0.39 12.24
N VAL A 113 10.49 0.46 13.10
CA VAL A 113 11.39 -0.64 13.44
C VAL A 113 11.02 -1.19 14.83
N PRO A 114 10.63 -2.47 14.95
CA PRO A 114 10.08 -3.00 16.20
C PRO A 114 11.16 -3.08 17.31
N PRO A 115 10.80 -3.01 18.61
CA PRO A 115 11.72 -3.16 19.74
C PRO A 115 12.48 -4.50 19.78
N SER A 116 11.98 -5.52 19.08
CA SER A 116 12.63 -6.82 18.93
C SER A 116 13.71 -6.85 17.86
N TYR A 117 13.83 -5.80 17.03
CA TYR A 117 14.81 -5.72 15.95
C TYR A 117 16.24 -5.84 16.49
N ASN A 118 17.00 -6.68 15.81
CA ASN A 118 18.41 -6.91 16.06
C ASN A 118 19.14 -6.92 14.70
N GLN A 119 20.23 -6.16 14.61
CA GLN A 119 21.06 -6.03 13.40
C GLN A 119 21.74 -7.32 12.95
N THR A 120 21.59 -8.43 13.68
CA THR A 120 22.12 -9.76 13.29
C THR A 120 21.03 -10.75 12.92
N VAL A 121 19.76 -10.35 12.90
CA VAL A 121 18.61 -11.23 12.64
C VAL A 121 17.82 -10.68 11.46
N LEU A 122 17.65 -11.50 10.43
CA LEU A 122 16.83 -11.17 9.26
C LEU A 122 15.39 -10.91 9.66
N THR A 123 14.96 -9.66 9.48
CA THR A 123 13.64 -9.18 9.92
C THR A 123 12.71 -8.97 8.72
N PRO A 124 11.49 -9.54 8.72
CA PRO A 124 10.53 -9.31 7.64
C PRO A 124 10.13 -7.85 7.49
N LEU A 125 9.73 -7.47 6.28
CA LEU A 125 9.30 -6.11 5.93
C LEU A 125 7.89 -6.12 5.35
N VAL A 126 7.03 -5.21 5.83
CA VAL A 126 5.72 -4.94 5.24
C VAL A 126 5.69 -3.51 4.70
N ILE A 127 5.37 -3.35 3.42
CA ILE A 127 5.08 -2.05 2.80
C ILE A 127 3.57 -1.79 2.93
N ASN A 128 3.18 -0.74 3.65
CA ASN A 128 1.78 -0.40 3.94
C ASN A 128 1.40 0.94 3.29
N LEU A 129 0.56 0.86 2.25
CA LEU A 129 0.27 1.94 1.33
C LEU A 129 -1.01 2.69 1.68
N HIS A 130 -0.92 4.03 1.71
CA HIS A 130 -2.06 4.90 2.00
C HIS A 130 -3.09 4.92 0.84
N GLY A 131 -4.34 5.27 1.16
CA GLY A 131 -5.39 5.49 0.16
C GLY A 131 -5.27 6.83 -0.58
N PHE A 132 -6.11 7.05 -1.60
CA PHE A 132 -6.12 8.31 -2.34
C PHE A 132 -6.43 9.50 -1.42
N THR A 133 -5.76 10.63 -1.64
CA THR A 133 -5.80 11.87 -0.81
C THR A 133 -5.18 11.75 0.59
N SER A 134 -4.69 10.57 0.97
CA SER A 134 -4.01 10.31 2.24
C SER A 134 -2.48 10.45 2.11
N ASN A 135 -1.74 10.23 3.19
CA ASN A 135 -0.27 10.24 3.24
C ASN A 135 0.27 9.20 4.23
N ALA A 136 1.60 9.07 4.30
CA ALA A 136 2.28 8.13 5.19
C ALA A 136 1.85 8.26 6.67
N SER A 137 1.89 9.47 7.23
CA SER A 137 1.52 9.70 8.65
C SER A 137 0.06 9.34 8.93
N GLN A 138 -0.85 9.63 8.01
CA GLN A 138 -2.25 9.25 8.14
C GLN A 138 -2.43 7.73 8.06
N GLN A 139 -1.68 7.03 7.20
CA GLN A 139 -1.75 5.58 7.09
C GLN A 139 -1.19 4.85 8.33
N VAL A 140 -0.14 5.37 8.95
CA VAL A 140 0.36 4.90 10.26
C VAL A 140 -0.77 4.90 11.28
N LEU A 141 -1.49 6.02 11.40
CA LEU A 141 -2.59 6.16 12.35
C LEU A 141 -3.83 5.35 11.95
N PHE A 142 -4.14 5.29 10.65
CA PHE A 142 -5.35 4.65 10.13
C PHE A 142 -5.30 3.13 10.26
N SER A 143 -4.22 2.53 9.76
CA SER A 143 -4.02 1.07 9.84
C SER A 143 -3.66 0.61 11.24
N ASN A 144 -3.00 1.48 12.03
CA ASN A 144 -2.53 1.16 13.38
C ASN A 144 -1.74 -0.16 13.43
N MET A 145 -0.84 -0.37 12.46
CA MET A 145 -0.10 -1.63 12.31
C MET A 145 1.13 -1.74 13.21
N ASN A 146 1.68 -0.62 13.70
CA ASN A 146 2.87 -0.61 14.55
C ASN A 146 2.76 -1.53 15.78
N PRO A 147 1.65 -1.58 16.55
CA PRO A 147 1.53 -2.51 17.68
C PRO A 147 1.63 -4.00 17.28
N THR A 148 1.10 -4.37 16.12
CA THR A 148 1.24 -5.75 15.61
C THR A 148 2.67 -6.00 15.12
N ALA A 149 3.31 -5.01 14.49
CA ALA A 149 4.71 -5.06 14.11
C ALA A 149 5.64 -5.30 15.31
N ASP A 150 5.41 -4.58 16.40
CA ASP A 150 6.10 -4.75 17.69
C ASP A 150 5.91 -6.15 18.27
N ALA A 151 4.65 -6.60 18.33
CA ALA A 151 4.29 -7.88 18.92
C ALA A 151 4.82 -9.09 18.13
N LYS A 152 4.92 -8.96 16.80
CA LYS A 152 5.26 -10.06 15.89
C LYS A 152 6.69 -9.99 15.34
N GLY A 153 7.37 -8.86 15.50
CA GLY A 153 8.76 -8.67 15.10
C GLY A 153 8.96 -8.51 13.59
N PHE A 154 8.21 -7.61 12.96
CA PHE A 154 8.45 -7.19 11.58
C PHE A 154 8.59 -5.67 11.47
N ILE A 155 9.30 -5.22 10.45
CA ILE A 155 9.44 -3.80 10.10
C ILE A 155 8.25 -3.40 9.23
N VAL A 156 7.74 -2.19 9.41
CA VAL A 156 6.70 -1.62 8.53
C VAL A 156 7.20 -0.33 7.91
N ALA A 157 7.05 -0.19 6.60
CA ALA A 157 7.29 1.06 5.91
C ALA A 157 5.99 1.62 5.33
N TYR A 158 5.81 2.93 5.43
CA TYR A 158 4.68 3.70 4.95
C TYR A 158 5.18 4.76 3.97
N PRO A 159 5.26 4.46 2.66
CA PRO A 159 5.74 5.42 1.67
C PRO A 159 4.67 6.44 1.26
N ASP A 160 5.11 7.64 0.86
CA ASP A 160 4.23 8.65 0.27
C ASP A 160 4.08 8.47 -1.25
N GLY A 161 2.82 8.39 -1.68
CA GLY A 161 2.42 8.40 -3.08
C GLY A 161 2.54 9.79 -3.70
N TYR A 162 2.81 9.85 -5.00
CA TYR A 162 2.93 11.12 -5.70
C TYR A 162 1.60 11.88 -5.70
N ARG A 163 1.62 13.12 -5.16
CA ARG A 163 0.42 13.95 -4.95
C ARG A 163 -0.72 13.18 -4.26
N ASN A 164 -0.38 12.45 -3.20
CA ASN A 164 -1.32 11.67 -2.38
C ASN A 164 -2.08 10.60 -3.17
N SER A 165 -1.44 10.03 -4.19
CA SER A 165 -2.00 8.97 -5.04
C SER A 165 -0.94 7.99 -5.52
N TRP A 166 -1.38 6.79 -5.89
CA TRP A 166 -0.59 5.75 -6.53
C TRP A 166 -1.09 5.53 -7.95
N ASN A 167 -0.15 5.32 -8.88
CA ASN A 167 -0.45 4.76 -10.17
C ASN A 167 -0.78 3.27 -10.02
N ALA A 168 -2.04 2.94 -9.74
CA ALA A 168 -2.49 1.57 -9.61
C ALA A 168 -3.35 1.12 -10.81
N GLY A 169 -3.17 1.76 -11.97
CA GLY A 169 -3.95 1.52 -13.18
C GLY A 169 -5.26 2.30 -13.19
N LEU A 170 -6.40 1.60 -13.17
CA LEU A 170 -7.75 2.18 -13.28
C LEU A 170 -8.14 3.11 -12.10
N CYS A 171 -7.46 2.99 -10.97
CA CYS A 171 -7.57 3.92 -9.86
C CYS A 171 -6.17 4.48 -9.59
N CYS A 172 -5.99 5.75 -9.32
CA CYS A 172 -6.84 6.93 -9.42
C CYS A 172 -5.87 8.09 -9.18
N GLY A 173 -6.33 9.33 -9.40
CA GLY A 173 -5.51 10.50 -9.08
C GLY A 173 -4.35 10.74 -10.03
N THR A 174 -3.50 11.69 -9.63
CA THR A 174 -2.49 12.28 -10.53
C THR A 174 -1.37 11.31 -10.87
N ALA A 175 -1.02 10.40 -9.96
CA ALA A 175 0.03 9.43 -10.21
C ALA A 175 -0.33 8.52 -11.40
N ALA A 176 -1.57 8.02 -11.45
CA ALA A 176 -2.05 7.21 -12.57
C ALA A 176 -2.13 8.01 -13.88
N SER A 177 -2.68 9.23 -13.86
CA SER A 177 -2.83 10.04 -15.07
C SER A 177 -1.51 10.50 -15.68
N MET A 178 -0.48 10.68 -14.86
CA MET A 178 0.88 11.03 -15.29
C MET A 178 1.75 9.81 -15.57
N GLY A 179 1.25 8.58 -15.35
CA GLY A 179 2.04 7.37 -15.54
C GLY A 179 3.25 7.27 -14.62
N ILE A 180 3.14 7.76 -13.38
CA ILE A 180 4.23 7.69 -12.38
C ILE A 180 4.61 6.24 -12.15
N ASP A 181 5.92 5.96 -12.14
CA ASP A 181 6.45 4.63 -11.85
C ASP A 181 6.46 4.34 -10.35
N ASP A 182 5.29 4.07 -9.79
CA ASP A 182 5.18 3.69 -8.38
C ASP A 182 5.62 2.25 -8.10
N VAL A 183 5.63 1.35 -9.11
CA VAL A 183 6.18 0.00 -8.93
C VAL A 183 7.68 0.07 -8.71
N GLY A 184 8.41 0.77 -9.58
CA GLY A 184 9.84 1.00 -9.44
C GLY A 184 10.19 1.75 -8.16
N PHE A 185 9.40 2.78 -7.80
CA PHE A 185 9.60 3.51 -6.55
C PHE A 185 9.50 2.59 -5.33
N LEU A 186 8.47 1.74 -5.25
CA LEU A 186 8.28 0.85 -4.11
C LEU A 186 9.33 -0.26 -4.04
N LYS A 187 9.86 -0.73 -5.18
CA LYS A 187 11.06 -1.58 -5.21
C LYS A 187 12.30 -0.82 -4.68
N ALA A 188 12.46 0.45 -5.05
CA ALA A 188 13.55 1.29 -4.57
C ALA A 188 13.46 1.54 -3.05
N VAL A 189 12.26 1.71 -2.48
CA VAL A 189 12.07 1.79 -1.02
C VAL A 189 12.53 0.52 -0.32
N VAL A 190 12.19 -0.67 -0.84
CA VAL A 190 12.66 -1.94 -0.28
C VAL A 190 14.19 -2.04 -0.33
N ALA A 191 14.80 -1.65 -1.45
CA ALA A 191 16.25 -1.62 -1.59
C ALA A 191 16.92 -0.63 -0.62
N ASP A 192 16.35 0.57 -0.50
CA ASP A 192 16.85 1.62 0.38
C ASP A 192 16.77 1.21 1.86
N ILE A 193 15.66 0.58 2.28
CA ILE A 193 15.53 -0.02 3.62
C ILE A 193 16.54 -1.14 3.81
N SER A 194 16.72 -2.01 2.82
CA SER A 194 17.68 -3.11 2.90
C SER A 194 19.13 -2.64 3.05
N SER A 195 19.46 -1.43 2.59
CA SER A 195 20.80 -0.83 2.78
C SER A 195 21.01 -0.31 4.21
N LYS A 196 19.93 -0.08 4.97
CA LYS A 196 19.96 0.56 6.30
C LYS A 196 19.53 -0.36 7.45
N LEU A 197 18.85 -1.46 7.15
CA LEU A 197 18.32 -2.42 8.10
C LEU A 197 18.57 -3.86 7.63
N CYS A 198 18.73 -4.77 8.59
CA CYS A 198 18.80 -6.19 8.31
C CYS A 198 17.40 -6.75 8.02
N ILE A 199 16.98 -6.65 6.76
CA ILE A 199 15.72 -7.21 6.31
C ILE A 199 15.89 -8.59 5.69
N ASP A 200 14.89 -9.43 5.86
CA ASP A 200 14.74 -10.67 5.10
C ASP A 200 14.15 -10.33 3.71
N ARG A 201 15.01 -10.27 2.69
CA ARG A 201 14.58 -9.98 1.30
C ARG A 201 13.63 -11.02 0.72
N LYS A 202 13.57 -12.24 1.28
CA LYS A 202 12.59 -13.25 0.87
C LYS A 202 11.25 -13.08 1.58
N ARG A 203 11.17 -12.29 2.65
CA ARG A 203 9.96 -12.01 3.43
C ARG A 203 9.62 -10.52 3.41
N VAL A 204 9.43 -10.00 2.20
CA VAL A 204 8.89 -8.66 1.94
C VAL A 204 7.46 -8.78 1.44
N TYR A 205 6.54 -8.04 2.06
CA TYR A 205 5.10 -8.12 1.78
C TYR A 205 4.55 -6.73 1.48
N ALA A 206 3.41 -6.66 0.79
CA ALA A 206 2.72 -5.38 0.53
C ALA A 206 1.25 -5.43 0.93
N THR A 207 0.75 -4.31 1.44
CA THR A 207 -0.63 -4.09 1.82
C THR A 207 -0.97 -2.61 1.65
N GLY A 208 -2.25 -2.26 1.71
CA GLY A 208 -2.67 -0.88 1.63
C GLY A 208 -4.18 -0.72 1.53
N MET A 209 -4.62 0.50 1.80
CA MET A 209 -6.02 0.88 1.81
C MET A 209 -6.45 1.48 0.47
N SER A 210 -7.61 1.11 -0.05
CA SER A 210 -8.24 1.79 -1.19
C SER A 210 -7.29 1.83 -2.41
N ASN A 211 -6.91 3.00 -2.93
CA ASN A 211 -5.86 3.15 -3.96
C ASN A 211 -4.54 2.42 -3.61
N GLY A 212 -4.13 2.38 -2.35
CA GLY A 212 -3.01 1.55 -1.88
C GLY A 212 -3.31 0.04 -1.91
N GLY A 213 -4.58 -0.36 -1.79
CA GLY A 213 -5.04 -1.73 -2.02
C GLY A 213 -5.02 -2.11 -3.50
N TYR A 214 -5.45 -1.21 -4.40
CA TYR A 214 -5.23 -1.38 -5.84
C TYR A 214 -3.73 -1.52 -6.15
N MET A 215 -2.89 -0.68 -5.53
CA MET A 215 -1.44 -0.74 -5.72
C MET A 215 -0.85 -2.04 -5.16
N SER A 216 -1.38 -2.56 -4.05
CA SER A 216 -0.97 -3.87 -3.50
C SER A 216 -1.23 -5.00 -4.49
N HIS A 217 -2.38 -5.01 -5.17
CA HIS A 217 -2.63 -5.96 -6.27
C HIS A 217 -1.61 -5.78 -7.40
N ARG A 218 -1.36 -4.54 -7.84
CA ARG A 218 -0.39 -4.25 -8.90
C ARG A 218 1.02 -4.73 -8.54
N LEU A 219 1.47 -4.54 -7.31
CA LEU A 219 2.76 -5.08 -6.84
C LEU A 219 2.81 -6.61 -6.89
N GLY A 220 1.71 -7.28 -6.55
CA GLY A 220 1.61 -8.73 -6.71
C GLY A 220 1.75 -9.18 -8.17
N CYS A 221 1.28 -8.38 -9.14
CA CYS A 221 1.34 -8.71 -10.56
C CYS A 221 2.68 -8.35 -11.22
N GLU A 222 3.22 -7.17 -10.92
CA GLU A 222 4.35 -6.57 -11.65
C GLU A 222 5.68 -6.64 -10.87
N ALA A 223 5.64 -6.97 -9.57
CA ALA A 223 6.81 -7.03 -8.69
C ALA A 223 6.83 -8.29 -7.80
N SER A 224 6.31 -9.42 -8.29
CA SER A 224 6.31 -10.69 -7.56
C SER A 224 7.72 -11.28 -7.32
N ASP A 225 8.75 -10.68 -7.91
CA ASP A 225 10.17 -10.93 -7.66
C ASP A 225 10.67 -10.28 -6.35
N VAL A 226 9.97 -9.26 -5.86
CA VAL A 226 10.29 -8.56 -4.60
C VAL A 226 9.27 -8.90 -3.51
N PHE A 227 7.98 -8.93 -3.86
CA PHE A 227 6.92 -9.15 -2.87
C PHE A 227 6.54 -10.63 -2.80
N ALA A 228 6.78 -11.23 -1.64
CA ALA A 228 6.48 -12.63 -1.33
C ALA A 228 4.97 -12.89 -1.28
N ALA A 229 4.18 -11.94 -0.79
CA ALA A 229 2.72 -11.99 -0.72
C ALA A 229 2.12 -10.56 -0.64
N VAL A 230 0.83 -10.42 -0.98
CA VAL A 230 0.12 -9.13 -0.89
C VAL A 230 -1.23 -9.23 -0.18
N ALA A 231 -1.62 -8.18 0.54
CA ALA A 231 -2.88 -8.13 1.29
C ALA A 231 -3.64 -6.80 1.08
N PRO A 232 -4.44 -6.66 0.01
CA PRO A 232 -5.18 -5.44 -0.26
C PRO A 232 -6.37 -5.25 0.69
N VAL A 233 -6.59 -4.01 1.15
CA VAL A 233 -7.76 -3.61 1.96
C VAL A 233 -8.63 -2.64 1.17
N SER A 234 -9.91 -2.98 0.99
CA SER A 234 -10.88 -2.19 0.23
C SER A 234 -10.37 -1.75 -1.16
N GLY A 235 -9.58 -2.61 -1.81
CA GLY A 235 -9.02 -2.43 -3.14
C GLY A 235 -9.60 -3.42 -4.14
N ALA A 236 -9.34 -3.20 -5.43
CA ALA A 236 -9.68 -4.15 -6.49
C ALA A 236 -8.54 -4.26 -7.51
N MET A 237 -8.66 -5.17 -8.47
CA MET A 237 -7.68 -5.29 -9.55
C MET A 237 -7.76 -4.06 -10.46
N GLY A 238 -6.70 -3.25 -10.47
CA GLY A 238 -6.65 -2.01 -11.24
C GLY A 238 -5.93 -2.13 -12.58
N ILE A 239 -5.29 -3.26 -12.85
CA ILE A 239 -4.52 -3.49 -14.08
C ILE A 239 -5.04 -4.73 -14.82
N SER A 240 -4.89 -4.75 -16.14
CA SER A 240 -5.18 -5.93 -16.95
C SER A 240 -4.29 -5.93 -18.20
N PRO A 241 -3.62 -7.05 -18.53
CA PRO A 241 -3.61 -8.31 -17.79
C PRO A 241 -2.75 -8.25 -16.50
N CYS A 242 -3.14 -8.98 -15.46
CA CYS A 242 -2.25 -9.36 -14.36
C CYS A 242 -1.67 -10.76 -14.64
N ALA A 243 -0.35 -10.85 -14.80
CA ALA A 243 0.31 -12.10 -15.18
C ALA A 243 1.71 -12.22 -14.53
N PRO A 244 1.79 -12.38 -13.19
CA PRO A 244 3.07 -12.55 -12.53
C PRO A 244 3.79 -13.83 -13.00
N PRO A 245 5.14 -13.84 -13.05
CA PRO A 245 5.92 -15.00 -13.47
C PRO A 245 5.84 -16.20 -12.51
N ARG A 246 5.26 -16.03 -11.31
CA ARG A 246 5.01 -17.09 -10.33
C ARG A 246 3.62 -16.93 -9.70
N PRO A 247 3.02 -18.00 -9.14
CA PRO A 247 1.87 -17.87 -8.24
C PRO A 247 2.22 -16.99 -7.04
N VAL A 248 1.29 -16.13 -6.60
CA VAL A 248 1.51 -15.16 -5.51
C VAL A 248 0.47 -15.36 -4.40
N PRO A 249 0.85 -15.60 -3.14
CA PRO A 249 -0.10 -15.62 -2.04
C PRO A 249 -0.80 -14.26 -1.88
N VAL A 250 -2.13 -14.27 -1.80
CA VAL A 250 -2.96 -13.06 -1.68
C VAL A 250 -4.03 -13.24 -0.61
N ILE A 251 -4.24 -12.24 0.25
CA ILE A 251 -5.42 -12.20 1.15
C ILE A 251 -6.06 -10.81 1.13
N GLY A 252 -7.27 -10.69 0.59
CA GLY A 252 -7.99 -9.41 0.55
C GLY A 252 -8.91 -9.20 1.76
N PHE A 253 -9.16 -7.94 2.13
CA PHE A 253 -10.09 -7.55 3.19
C PHE A 253 -11.08 -6.51 2.64
N HIS A 254 -12.38 -6.73 2.81
CA HIS A 254 -13.37 -5.82 2.23
C HIS A 254 -14.65 -5.74 3.06
N GLY A 255 -15.17 -4.53 3.22
CA GLY A 255 -16.43 -4.29 3.89
C GLY A 255 -17.62 -4.52 2.98
N LEU A 256 -18.65 -5.22 3.46
CA LEU A 256 -19.83 -5.54 2.67
C LEU A 256 -20.66 -4.29 2.31
N GLN A 257 -20.50 -3.21 3.08
CA GLN A 257 -21.19 -1.93 2.90
C GLN A 257 -20.24 -0.82 2.41
N ASP A 258 -19.13 -1.19 1.77
CA ASP A 258 -18.21 -0.25 1.15
C ASP A 258 -18.86 0.44 -0.06
N ASN A 259 -19.17 1.73 0.11
CA ASN A 259 -19.83 2.57 -0.90
C ASN A 259 -18.84 3.29 -1.84
N LEU A 260 -17.53 3.17 -1.62
CA LEU A 260 -16.51 3.82 -2.44
C LEU A 260 -15.89 2.82 -3.42
N VAL A 261 -15.49 1.66 -2.92
CA VAL A 261 -15.04 0.53 -3.73
C VAL A 261 -16.02 -0.61 -3.47
N PRO A 262 -16.97 -0.87 -4.38
CA PRO A 262 -17.99 -1.89 -4.16
C PRO A 262 -17.37 -3.23 -3.77
N TYR A 263 -17.94 -3.89 -2.75
CA TYR A 263 -17.50 -5.20 -2.28
C TYR A 263 -17.31 -6.22 -3.42
N SER A 264 -18.19 -6.19 -4.42
CA SER A 264 -18.10 -7.05 -5.60
C SER A 264 -16.81 -6.87 -6.38
N SER A 265 -16.24 -5.65 -6.43
CA SER A 265 -14.97 -5.37 -7.09
C SER A 265 -13.80 -6.06 -6.39
N GLY A 266 -13.73 -5.98 -5.06
CA GLY A 266 -12.72 -6.71 -4.28
C GLY A 266 -12.88 -8.23 -4.40
N ARG A 267 -14.13 -8.73 -4.32
CA ARG A 267 -14.43 -10.15 -4.52
C ARG A 267 -14.01 -10.64 -5.91
N ASN A 268 -14.27 -9.85 -6.96
CA ASN A 268 -13.87 -10.18 -8.32
C ASN A 268 -12.35 -10.23 -8.46
N ALA A 269 -11.63 -9.28 -7.85
CA ALA A 269 -10.16 -9.29 -7.83
C ALA A 269 -9.61 -10.57 -7.19
N ILE A 270 -10.19 -11.04 -6.08
CA ILE A 270 -9.77 -12.31 -5.49
C ILE A 270 -10.13 -13.51 -6.37
N ASN A 271 -11.29 -13.52 -7.03
CA ASN A 271 -11.61 -14.58 -7.99
C ASN A 271 -10.64 -14.60 -9.18
N GLU A 272 -10.14 -13.45 -9.60
CA GLU A 272 -9.06 -13.36 -10.59
C GLU A 272 -7.77 -13.97 -10.03
N TRP A 273 -7.36 -13.64 -8.81
CA TRP A 273 -6.19 -14.27 -8.16
C TRP A 273 -6.31 -15.78 -8.00
N ARG A 274 -7.50 -16.31 -7.73
CA ARG A 274 -7.74 -17.76 -7.73
C ARG A 274 -7.45 -18.38 -9.08
N THR A 275 -7.84 -17.69 -10.15
CA THR A 275 -7.60 -18.13 -11.53
C THR A 275 -6.12 -18.05 -11.89
N ILE A 276 -5.46 -16.93 -11.56
CA ILE A 276 -4.02 -16.71 -11.77
C ILE A 276 -3.20 -17.78 -11.05
N ASN A 277 -3.57 -18.13 -9.82
CA ASN A 277 -2.85 -19.11 -9.00
C ASN A 277 -3.34 -20.56 -9.18
N GLY A 278 -4.24 -20.85 -10.13
CA GLY A 278 -4.70 -22.23 -10.37
C GLY A 278 -5.40 -22.88 -9.17
N CYS A 279 -6.10 -22.09 -8.34
CA CYS A 279 -6.69 -22.59 -7.10
C CYS A 279 -7.85 -23.56 -7.32
N GLN A 280 -7.92 -24.60 -6.49
CA GLN A 280 -9.04 -25.53 -6.40
C GLN A 280 -10.16 -24.98 -5.50
N ASP A 281 -11.34 -25.61 -5.54
CA ASP A 281 -12.50 -25.22 -4.70
C ASP A 281 -12.43 -25.73 -3.25
N THR A 282 -11.24 -26.11 -2.77
CA THR A 282 -11.05 -26.46 -1.35
C THR A 282 -10.88 -25.18 -0.54
N VAL A 283 -11.91 -24.85 0.23
CA VAL A 283 -12.00 -23.61 1.01
C VAL A 283 -12.12 -23.89 2.50
N THR A 284 -11.33 -23.19 3.31
CA THR A 284 -11.50 -23.08 4.76
C THR A 284 -12.22 -21.78 5.07
N THR A 285 -13.28 -21.83 5.88
CA THR A 285 -13.95 -20.63 6.37
C THR A 285 -13.66 -20.42 7.85
N ILE A 286 -13.12 -19.25 8.20
CA ILE A 286 -12.85 -18.83 9.58
C ILE A 286 -13.86 -17.74 9.93
N GLN A 287 -14.67 -17.98 10.96
CA GLN A 287 -15.71 -17.05 11.42
C GLN A 287 -15.15 -16.08 12.46
N TYR A 288 -15.56 -14.82 12.37
CA TYR A 288 -15.20 -13.72 13.26
C TYR A 288 -16.46 -12.95 13.66
N GLY A 289 -16.72 -12.84 14.97
CA GLY A 289 -17.97 -12.26 15.44
C GLY A 289 -19.20 -13.05 14.95
N GLU A 290 -20.29 -12.33 14.67
CA GLU A 290 -21.56 -12.94 14.23
C GLU A 290 -21.68 -13.06 12.70
N SER A 291 -21.07 -12.15 11.95
CA SER A 291 -21.30 -11.98 10.49
C SER A 291 -20.04 -11.80 9.64
N SER A 292 -18.89 -11.54 10.26
CA SER A 292 -17.62 -11.39 9.55
C SER A 292 -16.90 -12.74 9.40
N TYR A 293 -16.21 -12.97 8.28
CA TYR A 293 -15.51 -14.23 8.05
C TYR A 293 -14.42 -14.10 7.00
N CYS A 294 -13.45 -15.01 7.02
CA CYS A 294 -12.46 -15.18 5.96
C CYS A 294 -12.62 -16.54 5.28
N GLU A 295 -12.58 -16.54 3.95
CA GLU A 295 -12.51 -17.74 3.12
C GLU A 295 -11.10 -17.88 2.57
N ILE A 296 -10.45 -19.02 2.79
CA ILE A 296 -9.09 -19.31 2.34
C ILE A 296 -9.11 -20.52 1.41
N TYR A 297 -8.68 -20.32 0.17
CA TYR A 297 -8.41 -21.39 -0.79
C TYR A 297 -7.04 -21.98 -0.48
N GLU A 298 -7.05 -23.22 0.03
CA GLU A 298 -5.86 -23.86 0.61
C GLU A 298 -4.95 -24.54 -0.41
N VAL A 299 -5.50 -24.83 -1.60
CA VAL A 299 -4.81 -25.61 -2.64
C VAL A 299 -4.74 -24.81 -3.93
N CYS A 300 -3.59 -24.20 -4.16
CA CYS A 300 -3.24 -23.46 -5.37
C CYS A 300 -1.85 -23.87 -5.89
N ASP A 301 -1.51 -23.45 -7.10
CA ASP A 301 -0.21 -23.71 -7.71
C ASP A 301 0.94 -23.15 -6.87
N GLY A 302 2.08 -23.83 -6.85
CA GLY A 302 3.24 -23.42 -6.05
C GLY A 302 3.02 -23.47 -4.53
N GLY A 303 1.92 -24.07 -4.06
CA GLY A 303 1.62 -24.17 -2.62
C GLY A 303 1.20 -22.83 -2.00
N VAL A 304 0.88 -21.82 -2.81
CA VAL A 304 0.37 -20.54 -2.33
C VAL A 304 -1.09 -20.66 -1.88
N LYS A 305 -1.58 -19.65 -1.18
CA LYS A 305 -3.00 -19.55 -0.78
C LYS A 305 -3.61 -18.26 -1.31
N VAL A 306 -4.92 -18.29 -1.51
CA VAL A 306 -5.71 -17.11 -1.85
C VAL A 306 -6.83 -16.96 -0.83
N GLY A 307 -6.95 -15.80 -0.20
CA GLY A 307 -7.91 -15.52 0.85
C GLY A 307 -8.75 -14.29 0.59
N PHE A 308 -9.96 -14.27 1.16
CA PHE A 308 -10.77 -13.06 1.23
C PHE A 308 -11.58 -12.99 2.52
N CYS A 309 -11.38 -11.90 3.24
CA CYS A 309 -12.09 -11.56 4.46
C CYS A 309 -13.23 -10.59 4.15
N THR A 310 -14.44 -11.01 4.48
CA THR A 310 -15.68 -10.25 4.38
C THR A 310 -16.04 -9.71 5.75
N LEU A 311 -16.29 -8.41 5.84
CA LEU A 311 -16.69 -7.78 7.08
C LEU A 311 -18.08 -7.18 6.94
N ASP A 312 -18.97 -7.57 7.85
CA ASP A 312 -20.37 -7.16 7.83
C ASP A 312 -20.86 -6.86 9.24
N PRO A 313 -21.35 -5.65 9.53
CA PRO A 313 -21.32 -4.48 8.66
C PRO A 313 -19.89 -3.91 8.61
N MET A 314 -19.36 -3.54 7.45
CA MET A 314 -18.22 -2.61 7.37
C MET A 314 -18.29 -1.80 6.08
N GLY A 315 -17.96 -0.51 6.17
CA GLY A 315 -17.78 0.39 5.04
C GLY A 315 -16.37 0.33 4.45
N HIS A 316 -15.92 1.46 3.89
CA HIS A 316 -14.60 1.67 3.35
C HIS A 316 -13.57 1.98 4.45
N CYS A 317 -13.33 1.02 5.34
CA CYS A 317 -12.49 1.18 6.53
C CYS A 317 -11.43 0.09 6.67
N TRP A 318 -10.46 0.34 7.55
CA TRP A 318 -9.45 -0.66 7.93
C TRP A 318 -9.94 -1.50 9.12
N PRO A 319 -10.12 -2.83 8.97
CA PRO A 319 -10.63 -3.65 10.05
C PRO A 319 -9.74 -3.70 11.29
N GLY A 320 -10.30 -3.40 12.46
CA GLY A 320 -9.55 -3.33 13.72
C GLY A 320 -8.48 -2.23 13.76
N GLY A 321 -8.51 -1.30 12.79
CA GLY A 321 -7.68 -0.10 12.75
C GLY A 321 -8.26 1.03 13.61
N SER A 322 -8.03 2.28 13.22
CA SER A 322 -8.58 3.42 13.97
C SER A 322 -10.07 3.64 13.66
N GLU A 323 -10.95 3.32 14.62
CA GLU A 323 -12.39 3.65 14.57
C GLU A 323 -12.61 5.16 14.32
N ALA A 324 -11.84 6.01 15.00
CA ALA A 324 -11.98 7.47 14.90
C ALA A 324 -11.72 8.01 13.48
N LEU A 325 -10.90 7.31 12.70
CA LEU A 325 -10.60 7.66 11.32
C LEU A 325 -11.49 6.91 10.32
N CYS A 326 -12.17 5.84 10.74
CA CYS A 326 -13.31 5.27 10.04
C CYS A 326 -14.54 6.19 10.21
N ILE A 327 -14.54 7.34 9.52
CA ILE A 327 -15.61 8.32 9.64
C ILE A 327 -16.94 7.76 9.10
N ALA A 328 -18.07 8.14 9.70
CA ALA A 328 -19.39 7.64 9.28
C ALA A 328 -19.72 7.86 7.77
N LEU A 329 -19.05 8.82 7.10
CA LEU A 329 -19.19 9.08 5.66
C LEU A 329 -18.62 7.96 4.77
N ILE A 330 -17.63 7.21 5.26
CA ILE A 330 -17.03 6.07 4.55
C ILE A 330 -17.72 4.73 4.90
N GLY A 331 -18.69 4.75 5.82
CA GLY A 331 -19.55 3.63 6.20
C GLY A 331 -19.28 3.13 7.62
N PRO A 332 -19.90 2.01 8.03
CA PRO A 332 -19.77 1.50 9.40
C PRO A 332 -18.35 1.00 9.69
N TYR A 333 -17.87 1.22 10.92
CA TYR A 333 -16.66 0.60 11.45
C TYR A 333 -16.94 -0.84 11.89
N ASN A 334 -15.91 -1.70 11.81
CA ASN A 334 -15.96 -3.08 12.25
C ASN A 334 -14.60 -3.54 12.79
N ASP A 335 -14.61 -4.18 13.95
CA ASP A 335 -13.45 -4.77 14.63
C ASP A 335 -13.66 -6.24 15.02
N ASP A 336 -14.61 -6.94 14.39
CA ASP A 336 -14.81 -8.40 14.57
C ASP A 336 -13.51 -9.18 14.31
N LEU A 337 -12.67 -8.66 13.41
CA LEU A 337 -11.30 -9.10 13.18
C LEU A 337 -10.34 -7.91 13.12
N ASN A 338 -9.10 -8.14 13.55
CA ASN A 338 -7.99 -7.22 13.35
C ASN A 338 -7.25 -7.61 12.06
N ALA A 339 -7.29 -6.72 11.05
CA ALA A 339 -6.69 -7.02 9.76
C ALA A 339 -5.18 -7.24 9.86
N ASN A 340 -4.49 -6.48 10.71
CA ASN A 340 -3.03 -6.56 10.85
C ASN A 340 -2.59 -7.93 11.39
N GLU A 341 -3.31 -8.48 12.37
CA GLU A 341 -3.04 -9.81 12.92
C GLU A 341 -3.28 -10.91 11.89
N VAL A 342 -4.44 -10.88 11.22
CA VAL A 342 -4.80 -11.88 10.20
C VAL A 342 -3.86 -11.82 8.99
N MET A 343 -3.50 -10.60 8.55
CA MET A 343 -2.51 -10.39 7.49
C MET A 343 -1.16 -10.97 7.86
N TRP A 344 -0.67 -10.71 9.08
CA TRP A 344 0.63 -11.21 9.50
C TRP A 344 0.65 -12.73 9.61
N ASP A 345 -0.38 -13.32 10.21
CA ASP A 345 -0.51 -14.77 10.32
C ASP A 345 -0.57 -15.43 8.93
N PHE A 346 -1.12 -14.74 7.92
CA PHE A 346 -1.04 -15.17 6.52
C PHE A 346 0.36 -14.97 5.91
N PHE A 347 0.92 -13.76 5.97
CA PHE A 347 2.21 -13.41 5.38
C PHE A 347 3.36 -14.28 5.88
N SER A 348 3.42 -14.51 7.19
CA SER A 348 4.49 -15.27 7.83
C SER A 348 4.59 -16.74 7.39
N GLN A 349 3.59 -17.26 6.67
CA GLN A 349 3.62 -18.59 6.05
C GLN A 349 4.41 -18.63 4.74
N PHE A 350 4.74 -17.48 4.14
CA PHE A 350 5.28 -17.41 2.78
C PHE A 350 6.59 -16.63 2.70
N SER A 351 7.48 -17.13 1.84
CA SER A 351 8.70 -16.45 1.40
C SER A 351 8.80 -16.55 -0.12
N LEU A 352 9.62 -15.70 -0.73
CA LEU A 352 10.06 -15.92 -2.10
C LEU A 352 10.76 -17.28 -2.23
N PRO A 353 10.59 -17.97 -3.38
CA PRO A 353 11.16 -19.30 -3.62
C PRO A 353 12.71 -19.32 -3.68
#